data_AF-A0A533UDV7-F1
#
_entry.id   AF-A0A533UDV7-F1
#
_cell.length_a   1.000
_cell.length_b   1.000
_cell.length_c   1.000
_cell.angle_alpha   90.00
_cell.angle_beta   90.00
_cell.angle_gamma   90.00
#
_symmetry.space_group_name_H-M   'P 1'
#
loop_
_entity.id
_entity.type
_entity.pdbx_description
1 polymer ?
#
loop_
_entity_poly.entity_id
_entity_poly.type
_entity_poly.pdbx_seq_one_letter_code
_entity_poly.pdbx_strand_id
1 'polypeptide(L)'
;MILFLIEIFCINFSNTLIKAIHRWFGLHIMKKIEAIVPVPKVEAVASAILETGIGGVTIYDTKGRGVMEKPVFASGRGTGAYRPAYFSNSTIMVVAKDDMVDKIVEKIISAASTGATGEGKIFITAMAETIDIGSKKRGDSTL
;
A
#
# COMPACT_ATOMS: atom_id res chain seq x y z
N MET A 1 19.85 -17.02 -12.56
CA MET A 1 20.85 -16.98 -13.65
C MET A 1 20.65 -15.77 -14.57
N ILE A 2 19.43 -15.48 -15.05
CA ILE A 2 19.14 -14.29 -15.88
C ILE A 2 19.27 -12.96 -15.10
N LEU A 3 18.76 -12.87 -13.85
CA LEU A 3 18.93 -11.64 -13.04
C LEU A 3 20.40 -11.28 -12.77
N PHE A 4 21.26 -12.28 -12.54
CA PHE A 4 22.69 -12.07 -12.23
C PHE A 4 23.50 -11.60 -13.45
N LEU A 5 23.08 -12.01 -14.66
CA LEU A 5 23.67 -11.53 -15.92
C LEU A 5 23.26 -10.08 -16.23
N ILE A 6 22.07 -9.65 -15.81
CA ILE A 6 21.58 -8.27 -16.02
C ILE A 6 22.33 -7.28 -15.13
N GLU A 7 22.58 -7.63 -13.86
CA GLU A 7 23.34 -6.75 -12.95
C GLU A 7 24.78 -6.55 -13.43
N ILE A 8 25.46 -7.60 -13.90
CA ILE A 8 26.84 -7.51 -14.42
C ILE A 8 26.90 -6.70 -15.73
N PHE A 9 25.87 -6.76 -16.57
CA PHE A 9 25.83 -6.01 -17.84
C PHE A 9 25.42 -4.53 -17.66
N CYS A 10 24.71 -4.19 -16.59
CA CYS A 10 24.19 -2.84 -16.33
C CYS A 10 25.21 -1.85 -15.74
N ILE A 11 26.40 -2.29 -15.29
CA ILE A 11 27.39 -1.44 -14.60
C ILE A 11 27.86 -0.24 -15.45
N ASN A 12 27.67 -0.26 -16.78
CA ASN A 12 28.11 0.80 -17.69
C ASN A 12 26.99 1.48 -18.53
N PHE A 13 25.70 1.26 -18.23
CA PHE A 13 24.62 1.82 -19.04
C PHE A 13 23.93 3.05 -18.42
N SER A 14 23.54 3.99 -19.28
CA SER A 14 22.73 5.16 -18.92
C SER A 14 21.45 4.75 -18.18
N ASN A 15 21.06 5.52 -17.14
CA ASN A 15 19.85 5.34 -16.34
C ASN A 15 18.56 5.12 -17.18
N THR A 16 18.53 5.60 -18.42
CA THR A 16 17.41 5.40 -19.36
C THR A 16 17.28 3.94 -19.81
N LEU A 17 18.41 3.25 -20.04
CA LEU A 17 18.39 1.86 -20.51
C LEU A 17 18.06 0.88 -19.37
N ILE A 18 18.53 1.18 -18.16
CA ILE A 18 18.17 0.44 -16.95
C ILE A 18 16.65 0.52 -16.73
N LYS A 19 16.06 1.72 -16.82
CA LYS A 19 14.60 1.90 -16.76
C LYS A 19 13.86 1.15 -17.87
N ALA A 20 14.42 1.11 -19.07
CA ALA A 20 13.84 0.37 -20.19
C ALA A 20 13.85 -1.15 -19.95
N ILE A 21 14.95 -1.70 -19.45
CA ILE A 21 15.10 -3.12 -19.09
C ILE A 21 14.18 -3.48 -17.93
N HIS A 22 14.16 -2.68 -16.87
CA HIS A 22 13.24 -2.83 -15.73
C HIS A 22 11.78 -2.84 -16.17
N ARG A 23 11.40 -1.94 -17.10
CA ARG A 23 10.05 -1.90 -17.68
C ARG A 23 9.75 -3.12 -18.56
N TRP A 24 10.76 -3.69 -19.22
CA TRP A 24 10.63 -4.89 -20.04
C TRP A 24 10.48 -6.17 -19.20
N PHE A 25 11.07 -6.20 -18.01
CA PHE A 25 10.98 -7.32 -17.06
C PHE A 25 9.95 -7.10 -15.93
N GLY A 26 9.25 -5.96 -15.88
CA GLY A 26 8.29 -5.64 -14.82
C GLY A 26 8.91 -5.40 -13.44
N LEU A 27 10.23 -5.24 -13.36
CA LEU A 27 10.96 -4.88 -12.15
C LEU A 27 10.82 -3.37 -11.93
N HIS A 28 9.87 -2.94 -11.11
CA HIS A 28 9.69 -1.52 -10.81
C HIS A 28 10.44 -1.14 -9.54
N ILE A 29 11.28 -0.11 -9.63
CA ILE A 29 12.08 0.43 -8.50
C ILE A 29 11.23 1.11 -7.41
N MET A 30 9.95 1.36 -7.68
CA MET A 30 9.00 1.96 -6.74
C MET A 30 7.67 1.23 -6.78
N LYS A 31 7.02 1.12 -5.62
CA LYS A 31 5.70 0.53 -5.47
C LYS A 31 4.79 1.45 -4.66
N LYS A 32 3.51 1.46 -5.01
CA LYS A 32 2.44 2.02 -4.21
C LYS A 32 1.87 0.90 -3.34
N ILE A 33 1.82 1.12 -2.04
CA ILE A 33 1.26 0.22 -1.04
C ILE A 33 -0.05 0.86 -0.55
N GLU A 34 -1.15 0.13 -0.66
CA GLU A 34 -2.48 0.54 -0.20
C GLU A 34 -2.98 -0.48 0.83
N ALA A 35 -3.01 -0.07 2.09
CA ALA A 35 -3.53 -0.88 3.19
C ALA A 35 -4.95 -0.43 3.54
N ILE A 36 -5.95 -1.26 3.22
CA ILE A 36 -7.33 -1.07 3.65
C ILE A 36 -7.48 -1.71 5.02
N VAL A 37 -7.77 -0.91 6.04
CA VAL A 37 -7.87 -1.36 7.45
C VAL A 37 -9.14 -0.81 8.12
N PRO A 38 -9.63 -1.44 9.21
CA PRO A 38 -10.69 -0.87 10.03
C PRO A 38 -10.32 0.50 10.60
N VAL A 39 -11.28 1.41 10.69
CA VAL A 39 -11.08 2.80 11.17
C VAL A 39 -10.31 2.88 12.51
N PRO A 40 -10.58 2.04 13.53
CA PRO A 40 -9.84 2.12 14.80
C PRO A 40 -8.35 1.74 14.71
N LYS A 41 -7.93 1.06 13.64
CA LYS A 41 -6.54 0.62 13.45
C LYS A 41 -5.69 1.64 12.68
N VAL A 42 -6.29 2.70 12.15
CA VAL A 42 -5.65 3.63 11.24
C VAL A 42 -4.44 4.31 11.86
N GLU A 43 -4.58 4.83 13.07
CA GLU A 43 -3.51 5.56 13.76
C GLU A 43 -2.33 4.65 14.08
N ALA A 44 -2.60 3.44 14.59
CA ALA A 44 -1.57 2.45 14.89
C ALA A 44 -0.78 2.04 13.63
N VAL A 45 -1.48 1.82 12.51
CA VAL A 45 -0.84 1.43 11.25
C VAL A 45 -0.07 2.60 10.62
N ALA A 46 -0.63 3.82 10.65
CA ALA A 46 0.04 5.00 10.14
C ALA A 46 1.35 5.28 10.89
N SER A 47 1.32 5.22 12.23
CA SER A 47 2.52 5.37 13.05
C SER A 47 3.57 4.29 12.77
N ALA A 48 3.15 3.03 12.65
CA ALA A 48 4.06 1.92 12.33
C ALA A 48 4.75 2.07 10.96
N ILE A 49 4.06 2.66 9.98
CA ILE A 49 4.66 2.98 8.68
C ILE A 49 5.69 4.11 8.83
N LEU A 50 5.36 5.18 9.56
CA LEU A 50 6.27 6.31 9.75
C LEU A 50 7.56 5.91 10.49
N GLU A 51 7.49 4.96 11.43
CA GLU A 51 8.66 4.37 12.09
C GLU A 51 9.66 3.69 11.12
N THR A 52 9.23 3.34 9.90
CA THR A 52 10.14 2.74 8.91
C THR A 52 11.13 3.73 8.30
N GLY A 53 10.89 5.04 8.51
CA GLY A 53 11.68 6.14 7.96
C GLY A 53 11.08 6.80 6.71
N ILE A 54 9.81 6.56 6.41
CA ILE A 54 9.12 7.17 5.25
C ILE A 54 8.64 8.57 5.59
N GLY A 55 8.76 9.49 4.64
CA GLY A 55 8.44 10.91 4.83
C GLY A 55 6.94 11.23 5.02
N GLY A 56 6.03 10.35 4.62
CA GLY A 56 4.59 10.57 4.83
C GLY A 56 3.69 9.44 4.35
N VAL A 57 2.42 9.52 4.78
CA VAL A 57 1.34 8.62 4.37
C VAL A 57 0.12 9.45 3.97
N THR A 58 -0.71 8.92 3.08
CA THR A 58 -2.01 9.52 2.73
C THR A 58 -3.11 8.61 3.24
N ILE A 59 -4.12 9.17 3.90
CA ILE A 59 -5.24 8.41 4.47
C ILE A 59 -6.53 8.91 3.84
N TYR A 60 -7.37 7.98 3.40
CA TYR A 60 -8.70 8.29 2.89
C TYR A 60 -9.75 7.33 3.44
N ASP A 61 -10.93 7.85 3.73
CA ASP A 61 -12.05 7.05 4.20
C ASP A 61 -12.70 6.29 3.05
N THR A 62 -12.96 5.01 3.29
CA THR A 62 -13.47 4.09 2.28
C THR A 62 -14.64 3.26 2.79
N LYS A 63 -15.48 2.82 1.87
CA LYS A 63 -16.54 1.85 2.16
C LYS A 63 -16.30 0.63 1.31
N GLY A 64 -16.26 -0.54 1.95
CA GLY A 64 -15.95 -1.79 1.28
C GLY A 64 -16.77 -2.95 1.81
N ARG A 65 -16.88 -3.99 1.01
CA ARG A 65 -17.48 -5.27 1.42
C ARG A 65 -16.53 -6.38 1.00
N GLY A 66 -16.04 -7.13 1.98
CA GLY A 66 -15.34 -8.38 1.73
C GLY A 66 -16.31 -9.53 1.45
N VAL A 67 -15.80 -10.76 1.40
CA VAL A 67 -16.62 -11.96 1.18
C VAL A 67 -17.62 -12.21 2.33
N MET A 68 -17.28 -11.79 3.55
CA MET A 68 -18.10 -12.03 4.73
C MET A 68 -19.39 -11.19 4.75
N GLU A 69 -20.50 -11.82 5.15
CA GLU A 69 -21.78 -11.13 5.34
C GLU A 69 -21.74 -10.22 6.57
N LYS A 70 -22.48 -9.10 6.52
CA LYS A 70 -22.64 -8.25 7.69
C LYS A 70 -23.61 -8.87 8.70
N PRO A 71 -23.33 -8.69 10.01
CA PRO A 71 -24.32 -8.96 11.04
C PRO A 71 -25.55 -8.08 10.80
N VAL A 72 -26.71 -8.66 11.07
CA VAL A 72 -27.99 -7.98 10.98
C VAL A 72 -28.21 -7.21 12.28
N PHE A 73 -28.46 -5.90 12.19
CA PHE A 73 -28.79 -5.09 13.35
C PHE A 73 -30.31 -4.96 13.48
N ALA A 74 -30.83 -5.03 14.70
CA ALA A 74 -32.22 -4.68 14.96
C ALA A 74 -32.42 -3.19 14.69
N SER A 75 -33.42 -2.82 13.87
CA SER A 75 -33.72 -1.41 13.64
C SER A 75 -34.26 -0.79 14.93
N GLY A 76 -33.72 0.36 15.35
CA GLY A 76 -34.15 1.05 16.58
C GLY A 76 -35.56 1.65 16.52
N ARG A 77 -36.37 1.34 15.51
CA ARG A 77 -37.73 1.88 15.29
C ARG A 77 -38.77 0.81 14.87
N GLY A 78 -38.57 -0.47 15.20
CA GLY A 78 -39.56 -1.52 14.97
C GLY A 78 -38.99 -2.92 14.70
N THR A 79 -39.83 -3.81 14.15
CA THR A 79 -39.52 -5.21 13.78
C THR A 79 -38.66 -5.37 12.51
N GLY A 80 -38.11 -4.27 11.98
CA GLY A 80 -37.22 -4.32 10.81
C GLY A 80 -35.79 -4.71 11.17
N ALA A 81 -35.16 -5.53 10.34
CA ALA A 81 -33.74 -5.80 10.36
C ALA A 81 -33.01 -4.81 9.43
N TYR A 82 -31.96 -4.12 9.92
CA TYR A 82 -31.09 -3.28 9.10
C TYR A 82 -29.75 -3.97 8.87
N ARG A 83 -29.43 -4.21 7.60
CA ARG A 83 -28.13 -4.75 7.18
C ARG A 83 -27.40 -3.69 6.36
N PRO A 84 -26.33 -3.07 6.89
CA PRO A 84 -25.56 -2.10 6.12
C PRO A 84 -24.96 -2.76 4.87
N ALA A 85 -24.93 -2.06 3.75
CA ALA A 85 -24.36 -2.61 2.51
C ALA A 85 -22.83 -2.74 2.56
N TYR A 86 -22.14 -1.85 3.30
CA TYR A 86 -20.68 -1.75 3.34
C TYR A 86 -20.16 -1.58 4.78
N PHE A 87 -18.91 -1.98 5.03
CA PHE A 87 -18.13 -1.60 6.20
C PHE A 87 -17.41 -0.28 5.96
N SER A 88 -17.37 0.56 6.99
CA SER A 88 -16.51 1.75 7.02
C SER A 88 -15.09 1.30 7.33
N ASN A 89 -14.20 1.52 6.38
CA ASN A 89 -12.77 1.24 6.47
C ASN A 89 -12.02 2.53 6.15
N SER A 90 -10.72 2.58 6.43
CA SER A 90 -9.86 3.62 5.90
C SER A 90 -8.75 2.95 5.11
N THR A 91 -8.31 3.61 4.05
CA THR A 91 -7.19 3.14 3.26
C THR A 91 -6.01 4.06 3.49
N ILE A 92 -4.88 3.45 3.83
CA ILE A 92 -3.61 4.11 4.03
C ILE A 92 -2.76 3.82 2.80
N MET A 93 -2.38 4.87 2.09
CA MET A 93 -1.56 4.82 0.90
C MET A 93 -0.18 5.38 1.20
N VAL A 94 0.83 4.66 0.75
CA VAL A 94 2.23 5.10 0.77
C VAL A 94 2.92 4.66 -0.52
N VAL A 95 3.87 5.47 -1.00
CA VAL A 95 4.74 5.09 -2.11
C VAL A 95 6.14 4.93 -1.55
N ALA A 96 6.77 3.81 -1.87
CA ALA A 96 8.10 3.47 -1.37
C ALA A 96 8.96 2.86 -2.48
N LYS A 97 10.28 2.87 -2.26
CA LYS A 97 11.23 2.11 -3.06
C LYS A 97 10.99 0.60 -2.87
N ASP A 98 11.29 -0.18 -3.91
CA ASP A 98 11.01 -1.63 -3.94
C ASP A 98 11.69 -2.40 -2.78
N ASP A 99 12.90 -1.99 -2.40
CA ASP A 99 13.68 -2.55 -1.29
C ASP A 99 13.05 -2.32 0.10
N MET A 100 12.19 -1.31 0.24
CA MET A 100 11.51 -0.98 1.49
C MET A 100 10.14 -1.64 1.63
N VAL A 101 9.59 -2.20 0.55
CA VAL A 101 8.21 -2.70 0.51
C VAL A 101 7.96 -3.77 1.57
N ASP A 102 8.83 -4.78 1.64
CA ASP A 102 8.65 -5.90 2.57
C ASP A 102 8.66 -5.43 4.03
N LYS A 103 9.62 -4.56 4.37
CA LYS A 103 9.71 -3.94 5.71
C LYS A 103 8.44 -3.18 6.10
N ILE A 104 7.86 -2.44 5.16
CA ILE A 104 6.62 -1.68 5.39
C ILE A 104 5.44 -2.62 5.58
N VAL A 105 5.32 -3.63 4.72
CA VAL A 105 4.25 -4.63 4.77
C VAL A 105 4.28 -5.39 6.10
N GLU A 106 5.45 -5.82 6.56
CA GLU A 106 5.61 -6.48 7.87
C GLU A 106 5.18 -5.60 9.04
N LYS A 107 5.54 -4.30 9.00
CA LYS A 107 5.11 -3.33 10.03
C LYS A 107 3.60 -3.11 10.02
N ILE A 108 2.99 -3.00 8.84
CA ILE A 108 1.52 -2.90 8.70
C ILE A 108 0.85 -4.14 9.28
N ILE A 109 1.32 -5.34 8.92
CA ILE A 109 0.76 -6.60 9.41
C ILE A 109 0.86 -6.66 10.94
N SER A 110 2.02 -6.33 11.50
CA SER A 110 2.27 -6.36 12.95
C SER A 110 1.38 -5.39 13.73
N ALA A 111 1.06 -4.21 13.15
CA ALA A 111 0.21 -3.22 13.80
C ALA A 111 -1.29 -3.50 13.61
N ALA A 112 -1.68 -4.00 12.43
CA ALA A 112 -3.09 -4.20 12.09
C ALA A 112 -3.62 -5.54 12.60
N SER A 113 -2.86 -6.63 12.46
CA SER A 113 -3.40 -7.99 12.57
C SER A 113 -3.42 -8.52 13.99
N THR A 114 -4.55 -9.10 14.37
CA THR A 114 -4.74 -9.93 15.57
C THR A 114 -4.97 -11.40 15.22
N GLY A 115 -4.94 -11.74 13.92
CA GLY A 115 -5.25 -13.06 13.39
C GLY A 115 -6.75 -13.30 13.16
N ALA A 116 -7.59 -12.28 13.39
CA ALA A 116 -9.02 -12.37 13.18
C ALA A 116 -9.41 -12.17 11.70
N THR A 117 -10.57 -12.67 11.31
CA THR A 117 -11.11 -12.44 9.96
C THR A 117 -11.61 -11.01 9.81
N GLY A 118 -11.37 -10.38 8.65
CA GLY A 118 -11.92 -9.05 8.33
C GLY A 118 -11.04 -7.85 8.70
N GLU A 119 -9.77 -8.08 9.01
CA GLU A 119 -8.81 -7.05 9.44
C GLU A 119 -8.27 -6.17 8.33
N GLY A 120 -8.65 -6.45 7.08
CA GLY A 120 -8.25 -5.64 5.93
C GLY A 120 -7.55 -6.42 4.82
N LYS A 121 -6.97 -5.66 3.89
CA LYS A 121 -6.13 -6.17 2.79
C LYS A 121 -5.08 -5.13 2.43
N ILE A 122 -3.90 -5.61 2.02
CA ILE A 122 -2.83 -4.78 1.49
C ILE A 122 -2.73 -5.05 -0.02
N PHE A 123 -2.68 -3.99 -0.82
CA PHE A 123 -2.46 -4.04 -2.25
C PHE A 123 -1.13 -3.38 -2.57
N ILE A 124 -0.35 -4.02 -3.44
CA ILE A 124 0.94 -3.50 -3.89
C ILE A 124 0.84 -3.34 -5.40
N THR A 125 1.03 -2.12 -5.87
CA THR A 125 0.98 -1.78 -7.30
C THR A 125 2.31 -1.20 -7.73
N ALA A 126 2.79 -1.61 -8.90
CA ALA A 126 3.98 -1.03 -9.50
C ALA A 126 3.79 0.45 -9.86
N MET A 127 4.76 1.28 -9.50
CA MET A 127 4.78 2.70 -9.87
C MET A 127 5.79 2.94 -10.98
N ALA A 128 5.36 3.68 -12.00
CA ALA A 128 6.23 4.05 -13.13
C ALA A 128 7.10 5.27 -12.79
N GLU A 129 6.52 6.29 -12.15
CA GLU A 129 7.19 7.55 -11.87
C GLU A 129 6.51 8.26 -10.68
N THR A 130 7.27 9.10 -10.01
CA THR A 130 6.83 10.06 -9.01
C THR A 130 7.36 11.44 -9.39
N ILE A 131 6.59 12.49 -9.13
CA ILE A 131 6.94 13.87 -9.46
C ILE A 131 6.65 14.73 -8.24
N ASP A 132 7.69 15.35 -7.68
CA ASP A 132 7.50 16.37 -6.65
C ASP A 132 7.14 17.70 -7.31
N ILE A 133 5.97 18.23 -6.99
CA ILE A 133 5.45 19.49 -7.55
C ILE A 133 6.34 20.68 -7.15
N GLY A 134 6.86 20.68 -5.91
CA GLY A 134 7.66 21.78 -5.37
C GLY A 134 9.03 21.85 -6.02
N SER A 135 9.79 20.75 -5.96
CA SER A 135 11.14 20.70 -6.53
C SER A 135 11.19 20.41 -8.04
N LYS A 136 10.07 19.97 -8.65
CA LYS A 136 9.95 19.51 -10.04
C LYS A 136 10.85 18.31 -10.38
N LYS A 137 11.42 17.65 -9.36
CA LYS A 137 12.23 16.44 -9.52
C LYS A 137 11.33 15.25 -9.83
N ARG A 138 11.93 14.22 -10.42
CA ARG A 138 11.25 13.02 -10.92
C ARG A 138 11.94 11.75 -10.43
N GLY A 139 11.16 10.69 -10.25
CA GLY A 139 11.64 9.36 -9.89
C GLY A 139 11.85 9.17 -8.40
N ASP A 140 12.53 8.09 -8.04
CA ASP A 140 12.73 7.60 -6.67
C ASP A 140 13.43 8.58 -5.72
N SER A 141 14.15 9.57 -6.26
CA SER A 141 14.74 10.68 -5.50
C SER A 141 13.73 11.65 -4.87
N THR A 142 12.44 11.54 -5.24
CA THR A 142 11.36 12.38 -4.71
C THR A 142 10.61 11.75 -3.53
N LEU A 143 10.92 10.50 -3.17
CA LEU A 143 10.26 9.75 -2.10
C LEU A 143 10.83 10.10 -0.73
#